data_AF-A0A813QP32-F1
#
_entry.id   AF-A0A813QP32-F1
#
_cell.length_a   1.000
_cell.length_b   1.000
_cell.length_c   1.000
_cell.angle_alpha   90.00
_cell.angle_beta   90.00
_cell.angle_gamma   90.00
#
_symmetry.space_group_name_H-M   'P 1'
#
loop_
_entity.id
_entity.type
_entity.pdbx_description
1 polymer ?
#
loop_
_entity_poly.entity_id
_entity_poly.type
_entity_poly.pdbx_seq_one_letter_code
_entity_poly.pdbx_strand_id
1 'polypeptide(L)'
;MLSYGVYVAILFSSVFIIVLVAFVILFKLSLQRLVILLESVFRFKQVRNIGNDYIVIDVCGDQFEISKTISTRLPFVFALGTCLLVTILVFMEGCIFSTRHVYSTKACSDRIPNCYLFKSHFTSFRPLYEFICEPNKPVIPSNMSASYAVCYGFVLPDQSTIDILNQLGVCTGILSLVEYLYPLAYKFGRQKKEKSQNIKQHLTNQTSRLQ
;
A
#
# COMPACT_ATOMS: atom_id res chain seq x y z
N MET A 1 15.97 -20.77 -15.79
CA MET A 1 15.28 -19.47 -15.66
C MET A 1 13.87 -19.74 -15.15
N LEU A 2 13.44 -19.12 -14.03
CA LEU A 2 12.05 -19.20 -13.59
C LEU A 2 11.18 -18.39 -14.57
N SER A 3 10.07 -18.97 -15.06
CA SER A 3 9.10 -18.23 -15.87
C SER A 3 8.56 -17.03 -15.09
N TYR A 4 8.37 -15.89 -15.77
CA TYR A 4 7.81 -14.65 -15.21
C TYR A 4 6.59 -14.89 -14.33
N GLY A 5 5.66 -15.73 -14.80
CA GLY A 5 4.45 -16.05 -14.05
C GLY A 5 4.74 -16.73 -12.70
N VAL A 6 5.78 -17.57 -12.64
CA VAL A 6 6.21 -18.26 -11.41
C VAL A 6 6.90 -17.29 -10.46
N TYR A 7 7.74 -16.39 -10.98
CA TYR A 7 8.41 -15.39 -10.16
C TYR A 7 7.42 -14.36 -9.58
N VAL A 8 6.54 -13.82 -10.42
CA VAL A 8 5.43 -12.93 -10.00
C VAL A 8 4.57 -13.64 -8.98
N ALA A 9 4.18 -14.89 -9.23
CA ALA A 9 3.40 -15.66 -8.26
C ALA A 9 4.13 -15.78 -6.91
N ILE A 10 5.44 -16.07 -6.89
CA ILE A 10 6.22 -16.14 -5.65
C ILE A 10 6.30 -14.79 -4.94
N LEU A 11 6.52 -13.70 -5.67
CA LEU A 11 6.66 -12.35 -5.11
C LEU A 11 5.33 -11.85 -4.55
N PHE A 12 4.23 -11.99 -5.28
CA PHE A 12 2.91 -11.63 -4.78
C PHE A 12 2.43 -12.57 -3.66
N SER A 13 2.73 -13.87 -3.73
CA SER A 13 2.36 -14.81 -2.66
C SER A 13 3.15 -14.56 -1.38
N SER A 14 4.45 -14.26 -1.48
CA SER A 14 5.27 -13.92 -0.31
C SER A 14 4.84 -12.61 0.33
N VAL A 15 4.56 -11.56 -0.46
CA VAL A 15 3.98 -10.31 0.05
C VAL A 15 2.65 -10.57 0.74
N PHE A 16 1.77 -11.38 0.15
CA PHE A 16 0.49 -11.74 0.75
C PHE A 16 0.66 -12.46 2.10
N ILE A 17 1.58 -13.41 2.21
CA ILE A 17 1.88 -14.10 3.47
C ILE A 17 2.42 -13.12 4.51
N ILE A 18 3.35 -12.24 4.15
CA ILE A 18 3.91 -11.24 5.07
C ILE A 18 2.81 -10.33 5.61
N VAL A 19 1.89 -9.90 4.75
CA VAL A 19 0.76 -9.04 5.11
C VAL A 19 -0.18 -9.77 6.06
N LEU A 20 -0.53 -11.03 5.74
CA LEU A 20 -1.41 -11.84 6.59
C LEU A 20 -0.80 -12.05 7.97
N VAL A 21 0.50 -12.37 8.03
CA VAL A 21 1.24 -12.52 9.29
C VAL A 21 1.27 -11.19 10.05
N ALA A 22 1.55 -10.07 9.39
CA ALA A 22 1.55 -8.76 10.02
C ALA A 22 0.18 -8.38 10.59
N PHE A 23 -0.90 -8.66 9.86
CA PHE A 23 -2.28 -8.46 10.34
C PHE A 23 -2.57 -9.29 11.58
N VAL A 24 -2.18 -10.57 11.61
CA VAL A 24 -2.35 -11.45 12.77
C VAL A 24 -1.56 -10.92 13.98
N ILE A 25 -0.32 -10.48 13.77
CA ILE A 25 0.51 -9.87 14.82
C ILE A 25 -0.15 -8.60 15.37
N LEU A 26 -0.57 -7.69 14.48
CA LEU A 26 -1.22 -6.43 14.87
C LEU A 26 -2.51 -6.67 15.66
N PHE A 27 -3.26 -7.70 15.31
CA PHE A 27 -4.49 -8.06 16.01
C PHE A 27 -4.22 -8.63 17.42
N LYS A 28 -3.13 -9.40 17.57
CA LYS A 28 -2.71 -9.98 18.86
C LYS A 28 -1.98 -9.00 19.78
N LEU A 29 -1.60 -7.82 19.30
CA LEU A 29 -0.98 -6.79 20.16
C LEU A 29 -1.90 -6.39 21.31
N SER A 30 -1.30 -6.05 22.45
CA SER A 30 -2.03 -5.41 23.54
C SER A 30 -2.51 -4.03 23.13
N LEU A 31 -3.60 -3.56 23.75
CA LEU A 31 -4.20 -2.26 23.45
C LEU A 31 -3.19 -1.11 23.59
N GLN A 32 -2.35 -1.15 24.64
CA GLN A 32 -1.29 -0.17 24.87
C GLN A 32 -0.24 -0.16 23.74
N ARG A 33 0.23 -1.33 23.31
CA ARG A 33 1.21 -1.42 22.21
C ARG A 33 0.62 -0.94 20.88
N LEU A 34 -0.65 -1.22 20.65
CA LEU A 34 -1.36 -0.71 19.47
C LEU A 34 -1.42 0.82 19.49
N VAL A 35 -1.76 1.44 20.64
CA VAL A 35 -1.80 2.90 20.77
C VAL A 35 -0.42 3.53 20.58
N ILE A 36 0.64 2.94 21.15
CA ILE A 36 2.02 3.41 20.93
C ILE A 36 2.38 3.40 19.43
N LEU A 37 1.99 2.35 18.70
CA LEU A 37 2.21 2.29 17.25
C LEU A 37 1.40 3.37 16.51
N LEU A 38 0.16 3.60 16.91
CA LEU A 38 -0.68 4.64 16.30
C LEU A 38 -0.14 6.06 16.57
N GLU A 39 0.39 6.30 17.77
CA GLU A 39 1.07 7.55 18.11
C GLU A 39 2.35 7.72 17.28
N SER A 40 3.13 6.65 17.09
CA SER A 40 4.34 6.70 16.28
C SER A 40 4.08 6.92 14.79
N VAL A 41 3.03 6.29 14.22
CA VAL A 41 2.77 6.28 12.77
C VAL A 41 1.84 7.41 12.36
N PHE A 42 0.72 7.60 13.06
CA PHE A 42 -0.31 8.58 12.70
C PHE A 42 -0.27 9.85 13.57
N ARG A 43 0.69 9.96 14.50
CA ARG A 43 0.83 11.09 15.44
C ARG A 43 -0.43 11.31 16.29
N PHE A 44 -1.21 10.25 16.54
CA PHE A 44 -2.33 10.31 17.47
C PHE A 44 -1.82 10.57 18.88
N LYS A 45 -2.38 11.56 19.56
CA LYS A 45 -1.99 11.85 20.94
C LYS A 45 -2.83 11.01 21.88
N GLN A 46 -2.20 10.25 22.77
CA GLN A 46 -2.92 9.63 23.87
C GLN A 46 -3.37 10.72 24.85
N VAL A 47 -4.67 10.78 25.15
CA VAL A 47 -5.25 11.84 26.01
C VAL A 47 -5.48 11.31 27.43
N ARG A 48 -6.08 10.12 27.55
CA ARG A 48 -6.37 9.49 28.84
C ARG A 48 -6.28 7.97 28.76
N ASN A 49 -5.74 7.38 29.81
CA ASN A 49 -5.80 5.94 30.07
C ASN A 49 -6.79 5.70 31.20
N ILE A 50 -7.96 5.14 30.91
CA ILE A 50 -8.98 4.86 31.93
C ILE A 50 -8.98 3.35 32.17
N GLY A 51 -8.05 2.91 33.03
CA GLY A 51 -7.89 1.51 33.41
C GLY A 51 -7.38 0.61 32.28
N ASN A 52 -7.81 -0.65 32.28
CA ASN A 52 -7.37 -1.66 31.30
C ASN A 52 -8.34 -1.86 30.14
N ASP A 53 -9.48 -1.16 30.11
CA ASP A 53 -10.60 -1.54 29.25
C ASP A 53 -10.76 -0.64 28.02
N TYR A 54 -10.41 0.64 28.13
CA TYR A 54 -10.38 1.56 27.01
C TYR A 54 -9.34 2.68 27.16
N ILE A 55 -8.79 3.12 26.03
CA ILE A 55 -7.82 4.22 25.92
C ILE A 55 -8.44 5.30 25.04
N VAL A 56 -8.33 6.56 25.48
CA VAL A 56 -8.81 7.71 24.71
C VAL A 56 -7.64 8.32 23.94
N ILE A 57 -7.77 8.38 22.61
CA ILE A 57 -6.83 9.03 21.70
C ILE A 57 -7.46 10.28 21.09
N ASP A 58 -6.65 11.30 20.83
CA ASP A 58 -7.03 12.48 20.06
C ASP A 58 -6.62 12.28 18.60
N VAL A 59 -7.61 12.38 17.72
CA VAL A 59 -7.43 12.37 16.26
C VAL A 59 -7.96 13.70 15.72
N CYS A 60 -7.05 14.61 15.39
CA CYS A 60 -7.36 15.91 14.80
C CYS A 60 -8.38 16.75 15.61
N GLY A 61 -8.22 16.79 16.94
CA GLY A 61 -9.04 17.57 17.87
C GLY A 61 -10.29 16.85 18.38
N ASP A 62 -10.57 15.64 17.89
CA ASP A 62 -11.70 14.83 18.33
C ASP A 62 -11.19 13.67 19.19
N GLN A 63 -11.89 13.39 20.30
CA GLN A 63 -11.51 12.31 21.23
C GLN A 63 -12.18 10.99 20.84
N PHE A 64 -11.39 9.91 20.78
CA PHE A 64 -11.83 8.58 20.40
C PHE A 64 -11.47 7.55 21.45
N GLU A 65 -12.46 6.75 21.83
CA GLU A 65 -12.29 5.63 22.73
C GLU A 65 -11.95 4.36 21.94
N ILE A 66 -10.76 3.82 22.17
CA ILE A 66 -10.35 2.51 21.70
C ILE A 66 -10.47 1.52 22.85
N SER A 67 -11.34 0.54 22.70
CA SER A 67 -11.54 -0.53 23.68
C SER A 67 -10.90 -1.84 23.22
N LYS A 68 -10.93 -2.87 24.07
CA LYS A 68 -10.46 -4.21 23.72
C LYS A 68 -11.30 -4.91 22.64
N THR A 69 -12.50 -4.44 22.34
CA THR A 69 -13.39 -5.09 21.37
C THR A 69 -12.84 -5.02 19.94
N ILE A 70 -13.10 -6.09 19.18
CA ILE A 70 -12.61 -6.23 17.80
C ILE A 70 -13.10 -5.07 16.92
N SER A 71 -14.35 -4.65 17.09
CA SER A 71 -14.98 -3.62 16.25
C SER A 71 -14.30 -2.26 16.35
N THR A 72 -13.75 -1.89 17.51
CA THR A 72 -13.09 -0.59 17.71
C THR A 72 -11.63 -0.65 17.28
N ARG A 73 -10.98 -1.82 17.39
CA ARG A 73 -9.57 -2.03 17.00
C ARG A 73 -9.37 -2.25 15.50
N LEU A 74 -10.32 -2.89 14.82
CA LEU A 74 -10.23 -3.26 13.41
C LEU A 74 -9.83 -2.11 12.46
N PRO A 75 -10.43 -0.90 12.52
CA PRO A 75 -10.04 0.17 11.60
C PRO A 75 -8.58 0.59 11.78
N PHE A 76 -8.10 0.68 13.01
CA PHE A 76 -6.71 1.04 13.32
C PHE A 76 -5.71 -0.05 12.91
N VAL A 77 -6.05 -1.32 13.16
CA VAL A 77 -5.24 -2.47 12.71
C VAL A 77 -5.18 -2.50 11.18
N PHE A 78 -6.30 -2.26 10.51
CA PHE A 78 -6.35 -2.20 9.05
C PHE A 78 -5.50 -1.06 8.49
N ALA A 79 -5.52 0.11 9.12
CA ALA A 79 -4.71 1.26 8.72
C ALA A 79 -3.21 0.99 8.86
N LEU A 80 -2.78 0.50 10.02
CA LEU A 80 -1.38 0.12 10.25
C LEU A 80 -0.94 -0.99 9.30
N GLY A 81 -1.77 -2.01 9.10
CA GLY A 81 -1.49 -3.11 8.19
C GLY A 81 -1.36 -2.65 6.74
N THR A 82 -2.23 -1.73 6.30
CA THR A 82 -2.16 -1.13 4.95
C THR A 82 -0.92 -0.25 4.79
N CYS A 83 -0.58 0.56 5.80
CA CYS A 83 0.63 1.38 5.78
C CYS A 83 1.89 0.51 5.66
N LEU A 84 1.97 -0.58 6.43
CA LEU A 84 3.05 -1.55 6.37
C LEU A 84 3.10 -2.27 5.02
N LEU A 85 1.95 -2.66 4.46
CA LEU A 85 1.86 -3.25 3.11
C LEU A 85 2.41 -2.29 2.05
N VAL A 86 1.95 -1.03 2.04
CA VAL A 86 2.42 -0.01 1.09
C VAL A 86 3.92 0.18 1.24
N THR A 87 4.43 0.27 2.47
CA THR A 87 5.86 0.38 2.75
C THR A 87 6.64 -0.79 2.15
N ILE A 88 6.19 -2.03 2.35
CA ILE A 88 6.85 -3.23 1.84
C ILE A 88 6.82 -3.26 0.31
N LEU A 89 5.67 -3.02 -0.31
CA LEU A 89 5.53 -3.01 -1.76
C LEU A 89 6.47 -1.98 -2.39
N VAL A 90 6.48 -0.79 -1.83
CA VAL A 90 7.31 0.31 -2.28
C VAL A 90 8.80 0.02 -2.07
N PHE A 91 9.18 -0.61 -0.95
CA PHE A 91 10.55 -1.06 -0.72
C PHE A 91 10.99 -2.16 -1.70
N MET A 92 10.11 -3.11 -2.02
CA MET A 92 10.40 -4.16 -2.99
C MET A 92 10.63 -3.56 -4.40
N GLU A 93 9.80 -2.59 -4.80
CA GLU A 93 9.91 -1.90 -6.09
C GLU A 93 11.13 -0.94 -6.17
N GLY A 94 11.48 -0.30 -5.05
CA GLY A 94 12.60 0.65 -4.99
C GLY A 94 13.97 0.00 -4.78
N CYS A 95 14.07 -1.03 -3.95
CA CYS A 95 15.37 -1.52 -3.47
C CYS A 95 15.76 -2.90 -4.03
N ILE A 96 14.79 -3.75 -4.37
CA ILE A 96 15.07 -5.14 -4.76
C ILE A 96 14.85 -5.33 -6.25
N PHE A 97 13.77 -4.76 -6.79
CA PHE A 97 13.30 -5.09 -8.12
C PHE A 97 12.72 -3.88 -8.85
N SER A 98 13.34 -3.45 -9.95
CA SER A 98 12.82 -2.35 -10.77
C SER A 98 12.12 -2.89 -11.99
N THR A 99 10.87 -2.46 -12.16
CA THR A 99 10.11 -2.69 -13.38
C THR A 99 10.23 -1.44 -14.24
N ARG A 100 10.76 -1.57 -15.46
CA ARG A 100 10.83 -0.46 -16.42
C ARG A 100 9.89 -0.72 -17.58
N HIS A 101 8.94 0.19 -17.76
CA HIS A 101 8.09 0.24 -18.94
C HIS A 101 8.80 1.05 -20.04
N VAL A 102 9.10 0.39 -21.15
CA VAL A 102 9.80 1.00 -22.28
C VAL A 102 8.86 1.07 -23.48
N TYR A 103 8.61 2.30 -23.94
CA TYR A 103 7.71 2.61 -25.06
C TYR A 103 8.44 3.04 -26.34
N SER A 104 9.76 3.03 -26.32
CA SER A 104 10.60 3.56 -27.41
C SER A 104 11.62 2.52 -27.86
N THR A 105 12.09 2.66 -29.10
CA THR A 105 13.21 1.89 -29.69
C THR A 105 14.58 2.21 -29.07
N LYS A 106 14.62 2.83 -27.89
CA LYS A 106 15.87 3.10 -27.17
C LYS A 106 16.67 1.81 -26.99
N ALA A 107 17.99 1.97 -27.01
CA ALA A 107 18.91 0.88 -26.81
C ALA A 107 18.70 0.24 -25.42
N CYS A 108 18.77 -1.08 -25.40
CA CYS A 108 18.93 -1.90 -24.21
C CYS A 108 20.18 -1.42 -23.49
N SER A 109 20.02 -1.17 -22.19
CA SER A 109 21.14 -0.98 -21.29
C SER A 109 21.71 -2.34 -20.91
N ASP A 110 23.02 -2.40 -20.67
CA ASP A 110 23.75 -3.57 -20.14
C ASP A 110 23.16 -4.15 -18.84
N ARG A 111 22.25 -3.37 -18.22
CA ARG A 111 21.70 -3.57 -16.90
C ARG A 111 20.29 -4.16 -16.89
N ILE A 112 19.71 -4.44 -18.06
CA ILE A 112 18.35 -4.98 -18.19
C ILE A 112 18.42 -6.41 -18.75
N PRO A 113 18.40 -7.45 -17.90
CA PRO A 113 18.61 -8.80 -18.38
C PRO A 113 17.37 -9.39 -19.04
N ASN A 114 16.15 -9.15 -18.55
CA ASN A 114 14.95 -9.84 -19.06
C ASN A 114 13.83 -8.87 -19.39
N CYS A 115 13.32 -8.95 -20.62
CA CYS A 115 12.23 -8.11 -21.12
C CYS A 115 11.12 -8.94 -21.75
N TYR A 116 9.89 -8.43 -21.62
CA TYR A 116 8.68 -9.02 -22.17
C TYR A 116 8.01 -8.02 -23.10
N LEU A 117 7.76 -8.42 -24.34
CA LEU A 117 7.07 -7.60 -25.33
C LEU A 117 5.56 -7.83 -25.26
N PHE A 118 4.79 -6.75 -25.37
CA PHE A 118 3.34 -6.81 -25.35
C PHE A 118 2.76 -6.08 -26.57
N LYS A 119 1.63 -6.60 -27.06
CA LYS A 119 0.95 -6.05 -28.24
C LYS A 119 0.27 -4.72 -27.94
N SER A 120 -0.35 -4.59 -26.77
CA SER A 120 -1.11 -3.40 -26.36
C SER A 120 -1.33 -3.40 -24.86
N HIS A 121 -1.26 -2.21 -24.27
CA HIS A 121 -1.33 -1.97 -22.81
C HIS A 121 -2.68 -2.36 -22.19
N PHE A 122 -3.73 -2.53 -23.00
CA PHE A 122 -5.11 -2.67 -22.53
C PHE A 122 -5.79 -3.99 -22.91
N THR A 123 -5.20 -4.80 -23.79
CA THR A 123 -5.92 -5.93 -24.43
C THR A 123 -5.27 -7.29 -24.21
N SER A 124 -4.02 -7.36 -23.72
CA SER A 124 -3.34 -8.63 -23.48
C SER A 124 -2.38 -8.55 -22.30
N PHE A 125 -2.70 -9.26 -21.22
CA PHE A 125 -1.78 -9.54 -20.12
C PHE A 125 -0.77 -10.64 -20.45
N ARG A 126 -0.90 -11.28 -21.62
CA ARG A 126 0.03 -12.31 -22.08
C ARG A 126 1.16 -11.67 -22.89
N PRO A 127 2.43 -11.92 -22.54
CA PRO A 127 3.55 -11.44 -23.34
C PRO A 127 3.56 -12.13 -24.70
N LEU A 128 3.87 -11.37 -25.74
CA LEU A 128 4.09 -11.87 -27.11
C LEU A 128 5.40 -12.65 -27.20
N TYR A 129 6.45 -12.12 -26.55
CA TYR A 129 7.80 -12.64 -26.63
C TYR A 129 8.57 -12.29 -25.36
N GLU A 130 9.35 -13.25 -24.87
CA GLU A 130 10.33 -13.07 -23.80
C GLU A 130 11.72 -13.05 -24.44
N PHE A 131 12.54 -12.08 -24.06
CA PHE A 131 13.89 -11.96 -24.59
C PHE A 131 14.84 -11.38 -23.55
N ILE A 132 16.12 -11.72 -23.73
CA ILE A 132 17.21 -11.11 -22.98
C ILE A 132 17.59 -9.82 -23.70
N CYS A 133 17.56 -8.68 -23.01
CA CYS A 133 17.97 -7.41 -23.63
C CYS A 133 19.49 -7.44 -23.81
N GLU A 134 19.94 -7.41 -25.06
CA GLU A 134 21.38 -7.30 -25.34
C GLU A 134 21.82 -5.84 -25.38
N PRO A 135 22.94 -5.47 -24.73
CA PRO A 135 23.58 -4.17 -24.83
C PRO A 135 23.49 -3.52 -26.22
N ASN A 136 23.12 -2.25 -26.30
CA ASN A 136 23.10 -1.44 -27.53
C ASN A 136 22.12 -1.89 -28.62
N LYS A 137 21.38 -2.99 -28.45
CA LYS A 137 20.27 -3.36 -29.35
C LYS A 137 18.98 -2.64 -28.94
N PRO A 138 18.07 -2.30 -29.87
CA PRO A 138 16.80 -1.66 -29.50
C PRO A 138 15.93 -2.60 -28.64
N VAL A 139 15.35 -2.07 -27.56
CA VAL A 139 14.46 -2.84 -26.65
C VAL A 139 13.22 -3.34 -27.40
N ILE A 140 12.68 -2.54 -28.32
CA ILE A 140 11.60 -2.96 -29.22
C ILE A 140 12.20 -2.98 -30.62
N PRO A 141 12.48 -4.16 -31.20
CA PRO A 141 12.93 -4.26 -32.57
C PRO A 141 11.87 -3.68 -33.51
N SER A 142 12.29 -2.87 -34.48
CA SER A 142 11.40 -2.24 -35.49
C SER A 142 10.53 -3.23 -36.26
N ASN A 143 10.93 -4.50 -36.26
CA ASN A 143 10.36 -5.59 -37.03
C ASN A 143 9.27 -6.35 -36.26
N MET A 144 9.00 -5.99 -35.00
CA MET A 144 8.01 -6.65 -34.15
C MET A 144 6.78 -5.77 -33.94
N SER A 145 5.59 -6.38 -33.93
CA SER A 145 4.30 -5.69 -33.71
C SER A 145 4.03 -5.35 -32.23
N ALA A 146 5.08 -5.10 -31.44
CA ALA A 146 4.96 -4.79 -30.02
C ALA A 146 4.88 -3.27 -29.82
N SER A 147 3.97 -2.82 -28.94
CA SER A 147 3.79 -1.39 -28.65
C SER A 147 4.49 -0.95 -27.36
N TYR A 148 4.78 -1.88 -26.46
CA TYR A 148 5.56 -1.61 -25.26
C TYR A 148 6.29 -2.88 -24.79
N ALA A 149 7.40 -2.66 -24.09
CA ALA A 149 8.15 -3.69 -23.40
C ALA A 149 8.08 -3.45 -21.89
N VAL A 150 7.98 -4.53 -21.13
CA VAL A 150 8.19 -4.49 -19.68
C VAL A 150 9.45 -5.25 -19.37
N CYS A 151 10.40 -4.55 -18.79
CA CYS A 151 11.72 -5.06 -18.51
C CYS A 151 11.95 -5.14 -17.00
N TYR A 152 12.58 -6.23 -16.57
CA TYR A 152 12.80 -6.54 -15.18
C TYR A 152 14.28 -6.73 -14.90
N GLY A 153 14.77 -6.09 -13.84
CA GLY A 153 16.14 -6.21 -13.38
C GLY A 153 16.22 -6.08 -11.87
N PHE A 154 17.20 -6.79 -11.28
CA PHE A 154 17.59 -6.56 -9.90
C PHE A 154 18.27 -5.20 -9.80
N VAL A 155 17.84 -4.40 -8.83
CA VAL A 155 18.24 -2.99 -8.68
C VAL A 155 19.65 -2.85 -8.12
N LEU A 156 20.07 -3.85 -7.35
CA LEU A 156 21.25 -3.81 -6.48
C LEU A 156 22.61 -3.58 -7.14
N PRO A 157 22.89 -3.88 -8.43
CA PRO A 157 24.24 -3.63 -8.93
C PRO A 157 24.59 -2.16 -9.16
N ASP A 158 23.63 -1.25 -9.40
CA ASP A 158 23.99 -0.02 -10.13
C ASP A 158 23.00 1.17 -10.07
N GLN A 159 22.25 1.37 -8.97
CA GLN A 159 21.57 2.66 -8.79
C GLN A 159 22.55 3.74 -8.36
N SER A 160 22.46 4.89 -9.03
CA SER A 160 23.09 6.10 -8.52
C SER A 160 22.44 6.47 -7.18
N THR A 161 23.21 7.01 -6.24
CA THR A 161 22.68 7.47 -4.95
C THR A 161 21.48 8.41 -5.13
N ILE A 162 21.44 9.16 -6.23
CA ILE A 162 20.37 10.09 -6.60
C ILE A 162 19.07 9.36 -6.93
N ASP A 163 19.12 8.24 -7.65
CA ASP A 163 17.93 7.45 -7.99
C ASP A 163 17.33 6.80 -6.74
N ILE A 164 18.17 6.29 -5.85
CA ILE A 164 17.75 5.72 -4.56
C ILE A 164 17.09 6.81 -3.71
N LEU A 165 17.69 8.01 -3.65
CA LEU A 165 17.14 9.15 -2.91
C LEU A 165 15.82 9.63 -3.49
N ASN A 166 15.69 9.69 -4.82
CA ASN A 166 14.44 10.07 -5.47
C ASN A 166 13.34 9.04 -5.19
N GLN A 167 13.67 7.75 -5.25
CA GLN A 167 12.72 6.69 -4.92
C GLN A 167 12.32 6.78 -3.46
N LEU A 168 13.26 6.80 -2.51
CA LEU A 168 12.99 7.00 -1.08
C LEU A 168 12.14 8.26 -0.81
N GLY A 169 12.39 9.36 -1.54
CA GLY A 169 11.59 10.59 -1.47
C GLY A 169 10.14 10.37 -1.90
N VAL A 170 9.89 9.67 -3.01
CA VAL A 170 8.54 9.28 -3.44
C VAL A 170 7.90 8.34 -2.42
N CYS A 171 8.64 7.36 -1.91
CA CYS A 171 8.17 6.41 -0.90
C CYS A 171 7.70 7.14 0.38
N THR A 172 8.56 7.99 0.93
CA THR A 172 8.30 8.75 2.15
C THR A 172 7.19 9.78 1.94
N GLY A 173 7.08 10.35 0.74
CA GLY A 173 5.97 11.23 0.36
C GLY A 173 4.62 10.52 0.36
N ILE A 174 4.53 9.32 -0.25
CA ILE A 174 3.31 8.51 -0.25
C ILE A 174 2.94 8.10 1.18
N LEU A 175 3.91 7.66 1.98
CA LEU A 175 3.66 7.29 3.38
C LEU A 175 3.16 8.49 4.19
N SER A 176 3.81 9.65 4.09
CA SER A 176 3.39 10.88 4.77
C SER A 176 1.97 11.30 4.37
N LEU A 177 1.61 11.12 3.09
CA LEU A 177 0.27 11.41 2.60
C LEU A 177 -0.76 10.47 3.21
N VAL A 178 -0.48 9.16 3.27
CA VAL A 178 -1.36 8.16 3.92
C VAL A 178 -1.50 8.44 5.41
N GLU A 179 -0.40 8.75 6.09
CA GLU A 179 -0.35 9.11 7.51
C GLU A 179 -1.21 10.35 7.81
N TYR A 180 -1.25 11.33 6.91
CA TYR A 180 -2.03 12.56 7.08
C TYR A 180 -3.51 12.41 6.68
N LEU A 181 -3.79 11.69 5.58
CA LEU A 181 -5.16 11.54 5.06
C LEU A 181 -5.99 10.55 5.88
N TYR A 182 -5.38 9.50 6.44
CA TYR A 182 -6.10 8.50 7.22
C TYR A 182 -6.83 9.09 8.45
N PRO A 183 -6.19 9.91 9.31
CA PRO A 183 -6.84 10.63 10.42
C PRO A 183 -8.06 11.45 9.96
N LEU A 184 -7.92 12.19 8.85
CA LEU A 184 -8.98 13.03 8.29
C LEU A 184 -10.14 12.18 7.77
N ALA A 185 -9.85 11.16 6.98
CA ALA A 185 -10.86 10.24 6.45
C ALA A 185 -11.62 9.53 7.58
N TYR A 186 -10.92 9.15 8.65
CA TYR A 186 -11.52 8.54 9.82
C TYR A 186 -12.48 9.50 10.56
N LYS A 187 -12.06 10.77 10.75
CA LYS A 187 -12.92 11.84 11.32
C LYS A 187 -14.19 12.04 10.51
N PHE A 188 -14.09 12.22 9.19
CA PHE A 188 -15.26 12.43 8.32
C PHE A 188 -16.17 11.20 8.24
N GLY A 189 -15.60 9.99 8.21
CA GLY A 189 -16.37 8.75 8.17
C GLY A 189 -17.27 8.57 9.39
N ARG A 190 -16.83 9.02 10.57
CA ARG A 190 -17.61 8.93 11.80
C ARG A 190 -18.70 9.99 11.91
N GLN A 191 -18.42 11.26 11.55
CA GLN A 191 -19.44 12.32 11.54
C GLN A 191 -20.67 11.92 10.72
N LYS A 192 -20.46 11.20 9.61
CA LYS A 192 -21.54 10.67 8.77
C LYS A 192 -22.37 9.59 9.48
N LYS A 193 -21.74 8.71 10.28
CA LYS A 193 -22.45 7.70 11.09
C LYS A 193 -23.28 8.32 12.20
N GLU A 194 -22.73 9.28 12.94
CA GLU A 194 -23.43 9.98 14.03
C GLU A 194 -24.63 10.78 13.49
N LYS A 195 -24.45 11.48 12.37
CA LYS A 195 -25.56 12.18 11.70
C LYS A 195 -26.65 11.22 11.23
N SER A 196 -26.29 10.04 10.72
CA SER A 196 -27.24 9.02 10.27
C SER A 196 -27.99 8.36 11.44
N GLN A 197 -27.33 8.14 12.58
CA GLN A 197 -27.96 7.62 13.80
C GLN A 197 -28.94 8.64 14.41
N ASN A 198 -28.57 9.93 14.46
CA ASN A 198 -29.46 10.99 14.94
C ASN A 198 -30.70 11.13 14.05
N ILE A 199 -30.57 11.02 12.72
CA ILE A 199 -31.72 11.03 11.81
C ILE A 199 -32.64 9.82 12.04
N LYS A 200 -32.07 8.63 12.24
CA LYS A 200 -32.86 7.43 12.55
C LYS A 200 -33.60 7.56 13.89
N GLN A 201 -32.94 8.03 14.94
CA GLN A 201 -33.61 8.27 16.24
C GLN A 201 -34.71 9.32 16.13
N HIS A 202 -34.49 10.40 15.36
CA HIS A 202 -35.50 11.43 15.17
C HIS A 202 -36.73 10.92 14.38
N LEU A 203 -36.53 10.06 13.39
CA LEU A 203 -37.61 9.40 12.64
C LEU A 203 -38.38 8.40 13.51
N THR A 204 -37.66 7.64 14.36
CA THR A 204 -38.26 6.64 15.26
C THR A 204 -39.09 7.31 16.37
N ASN A 205 -38.62 8.46 16.89
CA ASN A 205 -39.36 9.26 17.89
C ASN A 205 -40.57 10.00 17.31
N GLN A 206 -40.62 10.23 15.99
CA GLN A 206 -41.81 10.81 15.35
C GLN A 206 -42.89 9.75 15.06
N THR A 207 -42.50 8.50 14.77
CA THR A 207 -43.44 7.41 14.52
C THR A 207 -44.12 6.92 15.80
N SER A 208 -43.42 6.93 16.94
CA SER A 208 -43.99 6.57 18.25
C SER A 208 -44.93 7.62 18.85
N ARG A 209 -45.00 8.84 18.30
CA ARG A 209 -45.96 9.88 18.70
C ARG A 209 -47.25 9.89 17.86
N LEU A 210 -47.29 9.08 16.80
CA LEU A 210 -48.43 8.97 15.88
C LEU A 210 -49.29 7.71 16.14
N GLN A 211 -48.95 6.94 17.17
CA GLN A 211 -49.74 5.82 17.71
C GLN A 211 -50.32 6.22 19.06
#